data_AF-T1FKC2-F1
#
_entry.id   AF-T1FKC2-F1
#
_cell.length_a   1.000
_cell.length_b   1.000
_cell.length_c   1.000
_cell.angle_alpha   90.00
_cell.angle_beta   90.00
_cell.angle_gamma   90.00
#
_symmetry.space_group_name_H-M   'P 1'
#
loop_
_entity.id
_entity.type
_entity.pdbx_description
1 polymer ?
#
loop_
_entity_poly.entity_id
_entity_poly.type
_entity_poly.pdbx_seq_one_letter_code
_entity_poly.pdbx_strand_id
1 'polypeptide(L)'
;MIKDADQCRWHPFKGRNYCFGGKCHSLDKQCSQLWGDRRTVAADATCYDRNVYNTSKCFNCDYDAISSAVIPCSLTNRFCGKLLCALSNPNVLYKYVYERTTMSCVCAFFKLIKGSSHLSYAKDGMKCGSNKVCYERDCIEKDSYVRILQHCAVISQGSTVHVPSASFVAHLLLKLFALFFQRMLT
;
A
#
# COMPACT_ATOMS: atom_id res chain seq x y z
N MET A 1 -18.65 3.17 -3.98
CA MET A 1 -18.31 4.61 -3.89
C MET A 1 -17.42 4.86 -2.68
N ILE A 2 -16.39 5.71 -2.84
CA ILE A 2 -15.55 6.20 -1.74
C ILE A 2 -16.16 7.51 -1.22
N LYS A 3 -16.54 7.53 0.05
CA LYS A 3 -17.17 8.67 0.72
C LYS A 3 -16.21 9.32 1.70
N ASP A 4 -16.33 10.63 1.88
CA ASP A 4 -15.60 11.35 2.93
C ASP A 4 -16.07 10.94 4.33
N ALA A 5 -15.19 11.13 5.32
CA ALA A 5 -15.39 10.69 6.70
C ALA A 5 -16.62 11.32 7.38
N ASP A 6 -17.02 12.52 6.96
CA ASP A 6 -18.23 13.24 7.42
C ASP A 6 -19.52 12.52 7.01
N GLN A 7 -19.47 11.70 5.96
CA GLN A 7 -20.57 10.86 5.51
C GLN A 7 -20.61 9.48 6.18
N CYS A 8 -19.67 9.19 7.09
CA CYS A 8 -19.61 7.93 7.82
C CYS A 8 -20.18 8.11 9.23
N ARG A 9 -21.34 7.50 9.50
CA ARG A 9 -21.92 7.45 10.85
C ARG A 9 -20.90 6.79 11.80
N TRP A 10 -20.57 7.47 12.91
CA TRP A 10 -19.84 6.97 14.10
C TRP A 10 -18.32 7.16 14.27
N HIS A 11 -17.62 8.10 13.60
CA HIS A 11 -16.17 8.27 13.87
C HIS A 11 -15.69 9.70 14.21
N PRO A 12 -14.81 9.86 15.23
CA PRO A 12 -14.35 11.17 15.74
C PRO A 12 -13.32 11.87 14.84
N PHE A 13 -12.87 11.23 13.76
CA PHE A 13 -11.79 11.72 12.91
C PHE A 13 -12.35 12.42 11.67
N LYS A 14 -12.80 13.69 11.81
CA LYS A 14 -13.28 14.48 10.67
C LYS A 14 -12.10 14.86 9.75
N GLY A 15 -12.29 14.74 8.43
CA GLY A 15 -11.37 15.26 7.40
C GLY A 15 -10.19 14.36 6.99
N ARG A 16 -9.75 13.40 7.81
CA ARG A 16 -8.53 12.59 7.57
C ARG A 16 -8.75 11.19 7.00
N ASN A 17 -10.00 10.83 6.66
CA ASN A 17 -10.32 9.46 6.26
C ASN A 17 -11.25 9.42 5.04
N TYR A 18 -11.26 8.25 4.40
CA TYR A 18 -12.30 7.85 3.47
C TYR A 18 -12.96 6.54 3.92
N CYS A 19 -14.21 6.35 3.53
CA CYS A 19 -14.92 5.10 3.73
C CYS A 19 -15.26 4.46 2.39
N PHE A 20 -14.90 3.19 2.23
CA PHE A 20 -15.26 2.39 1.07
C PHE A 20 -15.28 0.90 1.42
N GLY A 21 -16.17 0.14 0.77
CA GLY A 21 -16.39 -1.27 1.09
C GLY A 21 -16.87 -1.52 2.52
N GLY A 22 -17.64 -0.60 3.11
CA GLY A 22 -18.12 -0.68 4.49
C GLY A 22 -17.07 -0.45 5.57
N LYS A 23 -15.83 -0.09 5.21
CA LYS A 23 -14.72 0.14 6.14
C LYS A 23 -14.22 1.59 6.05
N CYS A 24 -13.88 2.16 7.20
CA CYS A 24 -13.15 3.42 7.29
C CYS A 24 -11.64 3.16 7.20
N HIS A 25 -10.99 3.82 6.25
CA HIS A 25 -9.57 3.74 5.96
C HIS A 25 -8.92 5.04 6.39
N SER A 26 -8.07 4.95 7.40
CA SER A 26 -7.33 6.08 7.96
C SER A 26 -5.98 5.65 8.49
N LEU A 27 -5.01 6.55 8.37
CA LEU A 27 -3.69 6.38 8.95
C LEU A 27 -3.78 6.28 10.48
N ASP A 28 -4.71 7.01 11.12
CA ASP A 28 -4.97 6.92 12.56
C ASP A 28 -5.36 5.50 12.98
N LYS A 29 -6.34 4.91 12.30
CA LYS A 29 -6.76 3.54 12.59
C LYS A 29 -5.62 2.57 12.35
N GLN A 30 -4.86 2.75 11.27
CA GLN A 30 -3.70 1.90 11.00
C GLN A 30 -2.64 2.01 12.11
N CYS A 31 -2.33 3.22 12.59
CA CYS A 31 -1.42 3.45 13.70
C CYS A 31 -1.92 2.82 15.00
N SER A 32 -3.21 2.98 15.33
CA SER A 32 -3.81 2.36 16.51
C SER A 32 -3.74 0.83 16.49
N GLN A 33 -3.92 0.24 15.30
CA GLN A 33 -3.83 -1.21 15.09
C GLN A 33 -2.39 -1.70 15.16
N LEU A 34 -1.47 -0.97 14.52
CA LEU A 34 -0.05 -1.28 14.52
C LEU A 34 0.48 -1.32 15.94
N TRP A 35 0.31 -0.24 16.71
CA TRP A 35 0.86 -0.14 18.06
C TRP A 35 -0.02 -0.80 19.14
N GLY A 36 -1.24 -1.22 18.79
CA GLY A 36 -2.20 -1.83 19.71
C GLY A 36 -2.63 -0.90 20.85
N ASP A 37 -2.73 0.40 20.59
CA ASP A 37 -3.26 1.41 21.50
C ASP A 37 -4.23 2.30 20.72
N ARG A 38 -5.48 2.38 21.16
CA ARG A 38 -6.55 3.15 20.51
C ARG A 38 -6.29 4.66 20.52
N ARG A 39 -5.41 5.15 21.41
CA ARG A 39 -5.02 6.56 21.50
C ARG A 39 -3.87 6.93 20.57
N THR A 40 -3.19 5.94 19.99
CA THR A 40 -2.14 6.17 19.00
C THR A 40 -2.75 6.53 17.66
N VAL A 41 -2.30 7.64 17.08
CA VAL A 41 -2.82 8.22 15.84
C VAL A 41 -1.70 8.43 14.83
N ALA A 42 -2.03 8.80 13.59
CA ALA A 42 -1.03 9.23 12.63
C ALA A 42 -0.35 10.51 13.11
N ALA A 43 0.94 10.63 12.83
CA ALA A 43 1.70 11.82 13.12
C ALA A 43 1.23 13.01 12.25
N ASP A 44 1.68 14.21 12.60
CA ASP A 44 1.39 15.42 11.84
C ASP A 44 2.13 15.46 10.48
N ALA A 45 1.74 16.43 9.65
CA ALA A 45 2.34 16.61 8.33
C ALA A 45 3.86 16.83 8.40
N THR A 46 4.35 17.57 9.40
CA THR A 46 5.77 17.83 9.60
C THR A 46 6.56 16.55 9.88
N CYS A 47 5.99 15.60 10.62
CA CYS A 47 6.57 14.26 10.77
C CYS A 47 6.62 13.55 9.42
N TYR A 48 5.53 13.55 8.66
CA TYR A 48 5.47 12.92 7.32
C TYR A 48 6.41 13.55 6.29
N ASP A 49 6.74 14.83 6.40
CA ASP A 49 7.73 15.48 5.53
C ASP A 49 9.11 14.80 5.63
N ARG A 50 9.42 14.10 6.73
CA ARG A 50 10.66 13.32 6.86
C ARG A 50 10.76 12.20 5.84
N ASN A 51 9.63 11.65 5.36
CA ASN A 51 9.63 10.66 4.29
C ASN A 51 10.21 11.21 2.97
N VAL A 52 10.29 12.53 2.81
CA VAL A 52 10.87 13.21 1.65
C VAL A 52 12.36 13.47 1.84
N TYR A 53 12.75 13.97 3.02
CA TYR A 53 14.06 14.60 3.22
C TYR A 53 15.09 13.71 3.94
N ASN A 54 14.68 12.59 4.52
CA ASN A 54 15.56 11.74 5.32
C ASN A 54 15.93 10.46 4.57
N THR A 55 17.14 9.95 4.80
CA THR A 55 17.70 8.75 4.17
C THR A 55 17.66 7.52 5.08
N SER A 56 16.86 7.53 6.15
CA SER A 56 16.69 6.39 7.05
C SER A 56 15.75 5.31 6.48
N LYS A 57 15.98 4.06 6.91
CA LYS A 57 15.04 2.93 6.74
C LYS A 57 13.65 3.21 7.29
N CYS A 58 13.51 4.19 8.19
CA CYS A 58 12.25 4.58 8.80
C CYS A 58 11.51 5.73 8.13
N PHE A 59 12.13 6.42 7.17
CA PHE A 59 11.55 7.56 6.48
C PHE A 59 11.77 7.43 4.99
N ASN A 60 10.81 6.84 4.26
CA ASN A 60 10.94 6.57 2.83
C ASN A 60 9.60 6.18 2.21
N CYS A 61 9.57 6.16 0.87
CA CYS A 61 8.51 5.52 0.11
C CYS A 61 8.81 4.06 -0.16
N ASP A 62 10.09 3.68 -0.26
CA ASP A 62 10.46 2.28 -0.30
C ASP A 62 11.85 2.02 0.27
N TYR A 63 12.10 0.76 0.63
CA TYR A 63 13.37 0.30 1.17
C TYR A 63 13.71 -1.08 0.59
N ASP A 64 14.80 -1.14 -0.17
CA ASP A 64 15.37 -2.42 -0.61
C ASP A 64 16.28 -2.96 0.47
N ALA A 65 15.87 -4.07 1.10
CA ALA A 65 16.64 -4.72 2.14
C ALA A 65 17.95 -5.37 1.63
N ILE A 66 18.05 -5.69 0.34
CA ILE A 66 19.22 -6.35 -0.26
C ILE A 66 20.32 -5.32 -0.49
N SER A 67 20.03 -4.27 -1.28
CA SER A 67 21.00 -3.21 -1.56
C SER A 67 21.13 -2.19 -0.43
N SER A 68 20.25 -2.24 0.57
CA SER A 68 20.04 -1.18 1.57
C SER A 68 19.69 0.18 0.96
N ALA A 69 19.20 0.21 -0.28
CA ALA A 69 18.75 1.43 -0.92
C ALA A 69 17.47 1.96 -0.25
N VAL A 70 17.48 3.26 0.04
CA VAL A 70 16.35 4.00 0.60
C VAL A 70 15.80 4.90 -0.50
N ILE A 71 14.54 4.71 -0.86
CA ILE A 71 13.87 5.50 -1.90
C ILE A 71 13.04 6.58 -1.20
N PRO A 72 13.47 7.86 -1.25
CA PRO A 72 12.73 8.94 -0.63
C PRO A 72 11.39 9.15 -1.33
N CYS A 73 10.40 9.63 -0.59
CA CYS A 73 9.14 10.04 -1.18
C CYS A 73 9.29 11.36 -1.93
N SER A 74 8.47 11.54 -2.97
CA SER A 74 8.12 12.88 -3.43
C SER A 74 7.26 13.60 -2.38
N LEU A 75 7.18 14.94 -2.46
CA LEU A 75 6.32 15.71 -1.57
C LEU A 75 4.86 15.24 -1.64
N THR A 76 4.35 14.91 -2.83
CA THR A 76 2.97 14.43 -3.02
C THR A 76 2.72 13.06 -2.39
N ASN A 77 3.73 12.20 -2.33
CA ASN A 77 3.61 10.83 -1.86
C ASN A 77 3.97 10.64 -0.38
N ARG A 78 4.34 11.72 0.33
CA ARG A 78 4.84 11.65 1.71
C ARG A 78 3.93 10.90 2.69
N PHE A 79 2.60 10.97 2.52
CA PHE A 79 1.62 10.26 3.34
C PHE A 79 1.39 8.79 2.94
N CYS A 80 1.92 8.35 1.80
CA CYS A 80 1.76 6.99 1.26
C CYS A 80 3.01 6.12 1.43
N GLY A 81 4.13 6.70 1.89
CA GLY A 81 5.33 5.97 2.27
C GLY A 81 5.23 5.33 3.67
N LYS A 82 6.33 5.39 4.43
CA LYS A 82 6.39 4.89 5.81
C LYS A 82 5.28 5.48 6.66
N LEU A 83 4.63 4.62 7.44
CA LEU A 83 3.62 5.00 8.40
C LEU A 83 4.29 5.59 9.63
N LEU A 84 4.00 6.86 9.92
CA LEU A 84 4.53 7.58 11.07
C LEU A 84 3.39 7.86 12.04
N CYS A 85 3.61 7.53 13.31
CA CYS A 85 2.58 7.58 14.33
C CYS A 85 3.00 8.48 15.50
N ALA A 86 2.00 9.12 16.11
CA ALA A 86 2.11 9.81 17.38
C ALA A 86 1.58 8.88 18.48
N LEU A 87 2.48 8.47 19.38
CA LEU A 87 2.21 7.52 20.45
C LEU A 87 1.94 8.29 21.74
N SER A 88 0.78 8.07 22.34
CA SER A 88 0.43 8.63 23.66
C SER A 88 1.05 7.86 24.82
N ASN A 89 1.47 6.63 24.60
CA ASN A 89 1.99 5.73 25.63
C ASN A 89 3.35 5.15 25.19
N PRO A 90 4.48 5.54 25.81
CA PRO A 90 5.80 5.01 25.43
C PRO A 90 5.94 3.51 25.70
N ASN A 91 5.12 2.94 26.58
CA ASN A 91 5.18 1.52 26.90
C ASN A 91 4.78 0.64 25.72
N VAL A 92 4.25 1.14 24.60
CA VAL A 92 3.95 0.29 23.43
C VAL A 92 5.16 0.03 22.54
N LEU A 93 6.28 0.73 22.78
CA LEU A 93 7.48 0.69 21.94
C LEU A 93 8.21 -0.65 21.97
N TYR A 94 8.07 -1.45 23.04
CA TYR A 94 8.73 -2.77 23.12
C TYR A 94 8.24 -3.76 22.05
N LYS A 95 7.11 -3.49 21.41
CA LYS A 95 6.48 -4.42 20.45
C LYS A 95 7.28 -4.55 19.15
N TYR A 96 8.01 -3.51 18.75
CA TYR A 96 8.65 -3.44 17.45
C TYR A 96 10.04 -2.80 17.54
N VAL A 97 10.86 -3.07 16.54
CA VAL A 97 12.03 -2.21 16.29
C VAL A 97 11.52 -0.89 15.70
N TYR A 98 12.01 0.22 16.23
CA TYR A 98 11.49 1.55 15.92
C TYR A 98 12.61 2.58 15.79
N GLU A 99 12.29 3.68 15.11
CA GLU A 99 13.03 4.93 15.15
C GLU A 99 12.06 6.06 15.55
N ARG A 100 12.54 7.04 16.33
CA ARG A 100 11.72 8.20 16.70
C ARG A 100 12.55 9.47 16.72
N THR A 101 11.94 10.58 16.30
CA THR A 101 12.45 11.92 16.66
C THR A 101 11.86 12.35 18.00
N THR A 102 10.58 12.10 18.19
CA THR A 102 9.79 12.40 19.40
C THR A 102 8.71 11.34 19.57
N MET A 103 7.97 11.36 20.67
CA MET A 103 6.77 10.52 20.81
C MET A 103 5.66 10.88 19.82
N SER A 104 5.67 12.09 19.25
CA SER A 104 4.75 12.50 18.18
C SER A 104 5.20 12.06 16.79
N CYS A 105 6.40 11.47 16.65
CA CYS A 105 6.96 11.09 15.36
C CYS A 105 7.79 9.79 15.50
N VAL A 106 7.08 8.67 15.47
CA VAL A 106 7.63 7.32 15.63
C VAL A 106 7.34 6.49 14.40
N CYS A 107 8.36 5.80 13.90
CA CYS A 107 8.27 4.81 12.85
C CYS A 107 8.53 3.42 13.45
N ALA A 108 7.71 2.43 13.08
CA ALA A 108 8.07 1.02 13.24
C ALA A 108 8.70 0.52 11.95
N PHE A 109 9.75 -0.29 12.04
CA PHE A 109 10.24 -1.03 10.87
C PHE A 109 10.38 -2.51 11.17
N PHE A 110 9.98 -3.31 10.19
CA PHE A 110 10.01 -4.75 10.25
C PHE A 110 11.16 -5.26 9.40
N LYS A 111 11.83 -6.33 9.84
CA LYS A 111 12.62 -7.15 8.91
C LYS A 111 11.61 -7.85 7.99
N LEU A 112 11.40 -7.28 6.81
CA LEU A 112 10.49 -7.86 5.82
C LEU A 112 11.09 -9.16 5.30
N ILE A 113 10.44 -10.28 5.60
CA ILE A 113 10.65 -11.52 4.86
C ILE A 113 9.98 -11.33 3.49
N LYS A 114 10.61 -11.77 2.41
CA LYS A 114 10.08 -11.64 1.04
C LYS A 114 8.63 -12.13 0.98
N GLY A 115 7.69 -11.26 0.58
CA GLY A 115 6.25 -11.56 0.54
C GLY A 115 5.44 -11.18 1.79
N SER A 116 6.05 -10.61 2.83
CA SER A 116 5.33 -10.11 4.02
C SER A 116 4.63 -8.76 3.77
N SER A 117 3.46 -8.56 4.36
CA SER A 117 2.72 -7.29 4.26
C SER A 117 3.53 -6.16 4.87
N HIS A 118 3.68 -5.06 4.14
CA HIS A 118 4.34 -3.82 4.55
C HIS A 118 3.55 -3.08 5.64
N LEU A 119 3.36 -3.67 6.83
CA LEU A 119 2.59 -3.08 7.93
C LEU A 119 3.14 -1.72 8.39
N SER A 120 4.43 -1.47 8.15
CA SER A 120 5.13 -0.21 8.40
C SER A 120 4.93 0.87 7.33
N TYR A 121 4.15 0.62 6.28
CA TYR A 121 3.83 1.60 5.25
C TYR A 121 2.33 1.90 5.27
N ALA A 122 1.94 3.07 4.80
CA ALA A 122 0.53 3.38 4.59
C ALA A 122 -0.09 2.34 3.63
N LYS A 123 -1.22 1.78 4.03
CA LYS A 123 -1.94 0.82 3.17
C LYS A 123 -2.62 1.52 2.00
N ASP A 124 -2.92 0.76 0.97
CA ASP A 124 -3.74 1.25 -0.14
C ASP A 124 -5.12 1.71 0.35
N GLY A 125 -5.65 2.75 -0.28
CA GLY A 125 -6.92 3.39 0.02
C GLY A 125 -6.88 4.38 1.19
N MET A 126 -5.75 4.57 1.87
CA MET A 126 -5.61 5.61 2.90
C MET A 126 -5.70 7.00 2.29
N LYS A 127 -6.43 7.92 2.93
CA LYS A 127 -6.50 9.33 2.47
C LYS A 127 -5.12 9.98 2.57
N CYS A 128 -4.62 10.49 1.45
CA CYS A 128 -3.35 11.23 1.37
C CYS A 128 -3.53 12.68 0.91
N GLY A 129 -4.75 13.04 0.50
CA GLY A 129 -5.10 14.40 0.11
C GLY A 129 -6.59 14.56 -0.17
N SER A 130 -6.99 15.79 -0.51
CA SER A 130 -8.34 16.06 -1.01
C SER A 130 -8.57 15.30 -2.31
N ASN A 131 -9.64 14.51 -2.37
CA ASN A 131 -9.93 13.56 -3.45
C ASN A 131 -8.80 12.57 -3.81
N LYS A 132 -7.84 12.32 -2.92
CA LYS A 132 -6.70 11.42 -3.20
C LYS A 132 -6.46 10.34 -2.15
N VAL A 133 -6.06 9.16 -2.62
CA VAL A 133 -5.77 7.98 -1.80
C VAL A 133 -4.41 7.37 -2.14
N CYS A 134 -3.85 6.63 -1.20
CA CYS A 134 -2.64 5.86 -1.43
C CYS A 134 -2.93 4.63 -2.29
N TYR A 135 -2.07 4.36 -3.25
CA TYR A 135 -2.05 3.11 -4.01
C TYR A 135 -0.60 2.83 -4.42
N GLU A 136 -0.06 1.67 -4.06
CA GLU A 136 1.32 1.28 -4.38
C GLU A 136 2.36 2.34 -3.97
N ARG A 137 2.12 3.02 -2.84
CA ARG A 137 2.89 4.15 -2.27
C ARG A 137 2.78 5.48 -3.02
N ASP A 138 1.94 5.58 -4.04
CA ASP A 138 1.61 6.84 -4.72
C ASP A 138 0.32 7.46 -4.20
N CYS A 139 0.29 8.79 -4.14
CA CYS A 139 -0.93 9.54 -3.80
C CYS A 139 -1.72 9.89 -5.07
N ILE A 140 -2.68 9.04 -5.42
CA ILE A 140 -3.43 9.10 -6.68
C ILE A 140 -4.86 9.62 -6.46
N GLU A 141 -5.52 10.02 -7.55
CA GLU A 141 -6.94 10.38 -7.52
C GLU A 141 -7.81 9.21 -7.04
N LYS A 142 -8.74 9.50 -6.14
CA LYS A 142 -9.68 8.56 -5.54
C LYS A 142 -10.48 7.78 -6.58
N ASP A 143 -10.88 8.44 -7.66
CA ASP A 143 -11.64 7.80 -8.74
C ASP A 143 -10.78 6.84 -9.57
N SER A 144 -9.48 7.10 -9.71
CA SER A 144 -8.54 6.14 -10.31
C SER A 144 -8.46 4.86 -9.47
N TYR A 145 -8.37 5.00 -8.14
CA TYR A 145 -8.38 3.85 -7.25
C TYR A 145 -9.70 3.06 -7.31
N VAL A 146 -10.86 3.73 -7.42
CA VAL A 146 -12.15 3.04 -7.62
C VAL A 146 -12.15 2.20 -8.91
N ARG A 147 -11.64 2.75 -10.01
CA ARG A 147 -11.54 2.02 -11.28
C ARG A 147 -10.65 0.79 -11.14
N ILE A 148 -9.51 0.90 -10.45
CA ILE A 148 -8.61 -0.22 -10.16
C ILE A 148 -9.38 -1.32 -9.38
N LEU A 149 -10.07 -0.96 -8.30
CA LEU A 149 -10.83 -1.93 -7.50
C LEU A 149 -11.95 -2.61 -8.29
N GLN A 150 -12.60 -1.91 -9.21
CA GLN A 150 -13.62 -2.49 -10.09
C GLN A 150 -13.02 -3.52 -11.05
N HIS A 151 -11.84 -3.25 -11.63
CA HIS A 151 -11.15 -4.22 -12.48
C HIS A 151 -10.69 -5.45 -11.68
N CYS A 152 -10.21 -5.27 -10.44
CA CYS A 152 -9.88 -6.40 -9.56
C CYS A 152 -11.13 -7.23 -9.19
N ALA A 153 -12.28 -6.59 -8.96
CA ALA A 153 -13.53 -7.29 -8.67
C ALA A 153 -13.99 -8.14 -9.86
N VAL A 154 -13.84 -7.63 -11.09
CA VAL A 154 -14.10 -8.39 -12.32
C VAL A 154 -13.17 -9.59 -12.46
N ILE A 155 -11.88 -9.44 -12.14
CA ILE A 155 -10.92 -10.56 -12.14
C ILE A 155 -11.32 -11.63 -11.11
N SER A 156 -11.79 -11.23 -9.93
CA SER A 156 -12.22 -12.16 -8.87
C SER A 156 -13.56 -12.86 -9.13
N GLN A 157 -14.38 -12.34 -10.04
CA GLN A 157 -15.75 -12.84 -10.31
C GLN A 157 -15.98 -13.34 -11.75
N GLY A 158 -14.99 -13.28 -12.66
CA GLY A 158 -15.28 -13.55 -14.07
C GLY A 158 -14.10 -13.64 -15.03
N SER A 159 -12.99 -14.25 -14.64
CA SER A 159 -12.03 -14.74 -15.64
C SER A 159 -11.58 -16.15 -15.27
N THR A 160 -12.18 -17.15 -15.93
CA THR A 160 -11.47 -18.41 -16.13
C THR A 160 -10.18 -18.04 -16.87
N VAL A 161 -9.03 -18.17 -16.21
CA VAL A 161 -7.77 -18.30 -16.94
C VAL A 161 -7.98 -19.50 -17.85
N HIS A 162 -8.20 -19.25 -19.14
CA HIS A 162 -8.40 -20.33 -20.08
C HIS A 162 -7.04 -20.99 -20.25
N VAL A 163 -6.76 -22.00 -19.42
CA VAL A 163 -5.66 -22.90 -19.65
C VAL A 163 -6.01 -23.59 -20.98
N PRO A 164 -5.24 -23.41 -22.06
CA PRO A 164 -5.52 -24.09 -23.30
C PRO A 164 -5.55 -25.59 -23.03
N SER A 165 -6.56 -26.29 -23.52
CA SER A 165 -6.64 -27.74 -23.35
C SER A 165 -5.38 -28.40 -23.93
N ALA A 166 -4.98 -29.55 -23.40
CA ALA A 166 -3.83 -30.30 -23.91
C ALA A 166 -3.93 -30.55 -25.44
N SER A 167 -5.14 -30.71 -25.96
CA SER A 167 -5.41 -30.82 -27.40
C SER A 167 -5.07 -29.55 -28.19
N PHE A 168 -5.36 -28.37 -27.64
CA PHE A 168 -5.02 -27.09 -28.29
C PHE A 168 -3.50 -26.88 -28.32
N VAL A 169 -2.81 -27.19 -27.23
CA VAL A 169 -1.34 -27.11 -27.17
C VAL A 169 -0.70 -28.10 -28.14
N ALA A 170 -1.20 -29.34 -28.20
CA ALA A 170 -0.72 -30.35 -29.14
C ALA A 170 -0.91 -29.90 -30.61
N HIS A 171 -2.08 -29.34 -30.94
CA HIS A 171 -2.33 -28.80 -32.28
C HIS A 171 -1.41 -27.63 -32.64
N LEU A 172 -1.12 -26.74 -31.70
CA LEU A 172 -0.20 -25.63 -31.94
C LEU A 172 1.23 -26.14 -32.17
N LEU A 173 1.69 -27.11 -31.38
CA LEU A 173 3.00 -27.73 -31.56
C LEU A 173 3.09 -28.45 -32.92
N LEU A 174 2.07 -29.24 -33.29
CA LEU A 174 2.01 -29.90 -34.61
C LEU A 174 2.07 -28.90 -35.78
N LYS A 175 1.36 -27.77 -35.68
CA LYS A 175 1.43 -26.70 -36.69
C LYS A 175 2.82 -26.06 -36.77
N LEU A 176 3.47 -25.82 -35.62
CA LEU A 176 4.83 -25.29 -35.58
C LEU A 176 5.85 -26.28 -36.15
N PHE A 177 5.72 -27.58 -35.85
CA PHE A 177 6.54 -28.63 -36.44
C PHE A 177 6.35 -28.71 -37.96
N ALA A 178 5.10 -28.65 -38.44
CA ALA A 178 4.81 -28.66 -39.87
C ALA A 178 5.39 -27.44 -40.60
N LEU A 179 5.27 -26.25 -40.01
CA LEU A 179 5.88 -25.02 -40.53
C LEU A 179 7.41 -25.09 -40.55
N PHE A 180 8.02 -25.71 -39.53
CA PHE A 180 9.45 -25.93 -39.48
C PHE A 180 9.90 -26.89 -40.59
N PHE A 181 9.18 -28.00 -40.79
CA PHE A 181 9.45 -28.94 -41.88
C PHE A 181 9.26 -28.33 -43.27
N GLN A 182 8.21 -27.54 -43.49
CA GLN A 182 8.00 -26.84 -44.76
C GLN A 182 9.15 -25.86 -45.07
N ARG A 183 9.72 -25.20 -44.06
CA ARG A 183 10.89 -24.33 -44.21
C ARG A 183 12.22 -25.08 -44.39
N MET A 184 12.30 -26.36 -44.05
CA MET A 184 13.49 -27.18 -44.29
C MET A 184 13.48 -27.85 -45.67
N LEU A 185 12.32 -27.90 -46.35
CA LEU A 185 12.14 -28.47 -47.69
C LEU A 185 12.14 -27.43 -48.82
N THR A 186 12.42 -26.17 -48.49
CA THR A 186 12.66 -25.04 -49.40
C THR A 186 14.06 -24.50 -49.20
#